data_AF-A0A1W9UA19-F1
#
_entry.id   AF-A0A1W9UA19-F1
#
_cell.length_a   1.000
_cell.length_b   1.000
_cell.length_c   1.000
_cell.angle_alpha   90.00
_cell.angle_beta   90.00
_cell.angle_gamma   90.00
#
_symmetry.space_group_name_H-M   'P 1'
#
loop_
_entity.id
_entity.type
_entity.pdbx_description
1 polymer ?
#
loop_
_entity_poly.entity_id
_entity_poly.type
_entity_poly.pdbx_seq_one_letter_code
_entity_poly.pdbx_strand_id
1 'polypeptide(L)'
;AETLRRLEVHDTDEDFLQDAGIRLFEALFEADVGRRFHSSRGMTAHGKGLRIRLRLDPPELQALPWELMRDPEKREFLVLSKRTLVTRYLHAPRPTPPMEVEPPLRLLVAVAAPRNVMPLDTDKEVRHIRQAMQPLVDKGLVNLTVEHHVTKRSLRQHLLDDEPHVLHYIGHGDLADDRGVLLLEDGAGRADRLDGPTLGILLTGSSVQMAVLNACLTAREAPPGGPDFAGRRAAFRHAVFDI
;
A
#
# COMPACT_ATOMS: atom_id res chain seq x y z
N ALA A 1 -18.49 15.86 6.42
CA ALA A 1 -18.47 16.49 5.08
C ALA A 1 -17.33 17.50 4.97
N GLU A 2 -17.34 18.59 5.75
CA GLU A 2 -16.31 19.65 5.66
C GLU A 2 -14.88 19.16 5.96
N THR A 3 -14.70 18.33 7.00
CA THR A 3 -13.41 17.72 7.33
C THR A 3 -12.81 16.94 6.16
N LEU A 4 -13.62 16.20 5.40
CA LEU A 4 -13.13 15.42 4.27
C LEU A 4 -12.68 16.31 3.11
N ARG A 5 -13.44 17.36 2.82
CA ARG A 5 -13.09 18.34 1.79
C ARG A 5 -11.74 19.01 2.09
N ARG A 6 -11.51 19.45 3.34
CA ARG A 6 -10.23 20.05 3.76
C ARG A 6 -9.06 19.07 3.62
N LEU A 7 -9.26 17.80 4.00
CA LEU A 7 -8.26 16.75 3.82
C LEU A 7 -7.92 16.48 2.34
N GLU A 8 -8.92 16.53 1.44
CA GLU A 8 -8.73 16.28 0.01
C GLU A 8 -7.90 17.36 -0.69
N VAL A 9 -8.06 18.62 -0.27
CA VAL A 9 -7.32 19.75 -0.84
C VAL A 9 -6.02 20.07 -0.10
N HIS A 10 -5.62 19.21 0.85
CA HIS A 10 -4.46 19.41 1.72
C HIS A 10 -4.48 20.74 2.50
N ASP A 11 -5.67 21.30 2.74
CA ASP A 11 -5.86 22.47 3.60
C ASP A 11 -5.94 22.03 5.07
N THR A 12 -4.77 21.71 5.62
CA THR A 12 -4.64 21.08 6.93
C THR A 12 -3.62 21.79 7.80
N ASP A 13 -3.95 21.92 9.09
CA ASP A 13 -3.06 22.33 10.15
C ASP A 13 -2.97 21.23 11.23
N GLU A 14 -2.04 21.36 12.18
CA GLU A 14 -1.82 20.33 13.19
C GLU A 14 -3.06 20.09 14.07
N ASP A 15 -3.69 21.16 14.54
CA ASP A 15 -4.86 21.09 15.41
C ASP A 15 -6.03 20.39 14.69
N PHE A 16 -6.26 20.74 13.43
CA PHE A 16 -7.25 20.10 12.58
C PHE A 16 -6.99 18.60 12.42
N LEU A 17 -5.75 18.18 12.17
CA LEU A 17 -5.38 16.77 12.03
C LEU A 17 -5.57 16.00 13.35
N GLN A 18 -5.23 16.62 14.49
CA GLN A 18 -5.45 16.03 15.80
C GLN A 18 -6.95 15.85 16.09
N ASP A 19 -7.77 16.87 15.82
CA ASP A 19 -9.22 16.82 16.02
C ASP A 19 -9.90 15.80 15.10
N ALA A 20 -9.53 15.78 13.82
CA ALA A 20 -10.01 14.77 12.88
C ALA A 20 -9.63 13.36 13.36
N GLY A 21 -8.40 13.20 13.85
CA GLY A 21 -7.89 11.94 14.40
C GLY A 21 -8.63 11.44 15.63
N ILE A 22 -8.99 12.34 16.55
CA ILE A 22 -9.79 12.03 17.74
C ILE A 22 -11.18 11.56 17.32
N ARG A 23 -11.84 12.28 16.40
CA ARG A 23 -13.19 11.91 15.91
C ARG A 23 -13.20 10.53 15.25
N LEU A 24 -12.17 10.19 14.46
CA LEU A 24 -12.03 8.86 13.87
C LEU A 24 -11.83 7.77 14.94
N PHE A 25 -11.03 8.06 15.96
CA PHE A 25 -10.80 7.14 17.07
C PHE A 25 -12.09 6.90 17.85
N GLU A 26 -12.80 7.95 18.25
CA GLU A 26 -14.05 7.86 19.00
C GLU A 26 -15.15 7.15 18.22
N ALA A 27 -15.26 7.41 16.91
CA ALA A 27 -16.23 6.74 16.05
C ALA A 27 -15.99 5.22 15.94
N LEU A 28 -14.74 4.76 16.04
CA LEU A 28 -14.40 3.34 15.92
C LEU A 28 -14.40 2.62 17.27
N PHE A 29 -13.88 3.26 18.31
CA PHE A 29 -13.64 2.65 19.63
C PHE A 29 -14.76 2.95 20.64
N GLU A 30 -16.00 3.05 20.16
CA GLU A 30 -17.16 3.20 21.04
C GLU A 30 -17.46 1.90 21.80
N ALA A 31 -17.95 2.04 23.04
CA ALA A 31 -18.49 0.97 23.87
C ALA A 31 -17.60 -0.30 23.95
N ASP A 32 -18.11 -1.44 23.46
CA ASP A 32 -17.42 -2.73 23.53
C ASP A 32 -16.14 -2.79 22.72
N VAL A 33 -16.08 -2.08 21.59
CA VAL A 33 -14.88 -2.05 20.74
C VAL A 33 -13.75 -1.34 21.48
N GLY A 34 -14.05 -0.21 22.12
CA GLY A 34 -13.12 0.52 22.98
C GLY A 34 -12.62 -0.34 24.14
N ARG A 35 -13.52 -1.02 24.88
CA ARG A 35 -13.13 -1.92 25.98
C ARG A 35 -12.18 -3.01 25.52
N ARG A 36 -12.49 -3.67 24.40
CA ARG A 36 -11.66 -4.74 23.83
C ARG A 36 -10.31 -4.23 23.35
N PHE A 37 -10.27 -3.05 22.74
CA PHE A 37 -9.03 -2.40 22.33
C PHE A 37 -8.11 -2.14 23.53
N HIS A 38 -8.62 -1.50 24.59
CA HIS A 38 -7.83 -1.19 25.78
C HIS A 38 -7.34 -2.45 26.49
N SER A 39 -8.20 -3.44 26.66
CA SER A 39 -7.84 -4.74 27.25
C SER A 39 -6.76 -5.45 26.41
N SER A 40 -6.94 -5.54 25.09
CA SER A 40 -5.98 -6.19 24.18
C SER A 40 -4.65 -5.46 24.16
N ARG A 41 -4.66 -4.13 24.20
CA ARG A 41 -3.46 -3.29 24.28
C ARG A 41 -2.73 -3.49 25.61
N GLY A 42 -3.44 -3.63 26.73
CA GLY A 42 -2.85 -3.98 28.03
C GLY A 42 -2.11 -5.32 28.02
N MET A 43 -2.58 -6.28 27.23
CA MET A 43 -1.96 -7.61 27.10
C MET A 43 -0.68 -7.61 26.24
N THR A 44 -0.38 -6.54 25.51
CA THR A 44 0.83 -6.43 24.66
C THR A 44 2.13 -6.20 25.45
N ALA A 45 2.08 -6.09 26.78
CA ALA A 45 3.23 -5.89 27.65
C ALA A 45 4.31 -6.98 27.52
N HIS A 46 3.95 -8.17 27.02
CA HIS A 46 4.85 -9.33 26.86
C HIS A 46 5.52 -9.42 25.46
N GLY A 47 5.70 -8.30 24.76
CA GLY A 47 6.50 -8.22 23.54
C GLY A 47 5.77 -8.56 22.23
N LYS A 48 4.47 -8.89 22.28
CA LYS A 48 3.62 -9.05 21.09
C LYS A 48 2.84 -7.75 20.85
N GLY A 49 2.93 -7.17 19.66
CA GLY A 49 2.15 -5.98 19.29
C GLY A 49 0.67 -6.28 19.05
N LEU A 50 -0.15 -5.22 18.96
CA LEU A 50 -1.56 -5.27 18.60
C LEU A 50 -1.73 -4.89 17.13
N ARG A 51 -2.29 -5.80 16.32
CA ARG A 51 -2.71 -5.49 14.94
C ARG A 51 -4.20 -5.22 14.90
N ILE A 52 -4.58 -4.04 14.44
CA ILE A 52 -5.95 -3.62 14.19
C ILE A 52 -6.21 -3.78 12.69
N ARG A 53 -7.20 -4.61 12.34
CA ARG A 53 -7.63 -4.82 10.96
C ARG A 53 -9.00 -4.17 10.78
N LEU A 54 -9.05 -3.10 9.99
CA LEU A 54 -10.27 -2.40 9.67
C LEU A 54 -10.93 -3.07 8.47
N ARG A 55 -12.08 -3.70 8.69
CA ARG A 55 -12.97 -4.18 7.63
C ARG A 55 -14.19 -3.25 7.60
N LEU A 56 -14.27 -2.44 6.55
CA LEU A 56 -15.29 -1.42 6.39
C LEU A 56 -15.97 -1.65 5.06
N ASP A 57 -17.27 -1.98 5.08
CA ASP A 57 -17.98 -2.34 3.86
C ASP A 57 -18.38 -1.11 3.01
N PRO A 58 -18.87 0.01 3.60
CA PRO A 58 -19.21 1.19 2.81
C PRO A 58 -17.96 1.89 2.23
N PRO A 59 -17.89 2.14 0.90
CA PRO A 59 -16.75 2.81 0.26
C PRO A 59 -16.41 4.17 0.88
N GLU A 60 -17.43 4.94 1.28
CA GLU A 60 -17.28 6.23 1.94
C GLU A 60 -16.55 6.13 3.29
N LEU A 61 -16.66 5.00 3.99
CA LEU A 61 -15.90 4.73 5.21
C LEU A 61 -14.48 4.27 4.90
N GLN A 62 -14.29 3.50 3.83
CA GLN A 62 -12.95 3.06 3.41
C GLN A 62 -12.06 4.24 2.98
N ALA A 63 -12.67 5.29 2.41
CA ALA A 63 -11.99 6.50 1.97
C ALA A 63 -11.49 7.39 3.12
N LEU A 64 -11.98 7.20 4.35
CA LEU A 64 -11.54 7.97 5.51
C LEU A 64 -10.06 7.68 5.84
N PRO A 65 -9.30 8.67 6.33
CA PRO A 65 -7.87 8.51 6.63
C PRO A 65 -7.70 7.88 8.02
N TRP A 66 -8.05 6.61 8.17
CA TRP A 66 -7.95 5.88 9.44
C TRP A 66 -6.54 5.88 10.06
N GLU A 67 -5.51 6.17 9.26
CA GLU A 67 -4.13 6.37 9.74
C GLU A 67 -3.99 7.58 10.67
N LEU A 68 -4.91 8.56 10.56
CA LEU A 68 -4.96 9.72 11.46
C LEU A 68 -5.59 9.40 12.81
N MET A 69 -6.07 8.18 13.08
CA MET A 69 -6.64 7.84 14.38
C MET A 69 -5.70 8.22 15.52
N ARG A 70 -6.18 9.07 16.41
CA ARG A 70 -5.44 9.58 17.55
C ARG A 70 -6.15 9.21 18.83
N ASP A 71 -5.43 8.50 19.70
CA ASP A 71 -5.91 8.17 21.03
C ASP A 71 -5.98 9.46 21.86
N PRO A 72 -7.18 9.90 22.31
CA PRO A 72 -7.32 11.13 23.08
C PRO A 72 -6.68 11.04 24.47
N GLU A 73 -6.66 9.85 25.09
CA GLU A 73 -6.08 9.63 26.41
C GLU A 73 -4.55 9.72 26.37
N LYS A 74 -3.95 9.08 25.35
CA LYS A 74 -2.48 9.05 25.19
C LYS A 74 -1.92 10.19 24.38
N ARG A 75 -2.78 10.97 23.72
CA ARG A 75 -2.40 12.07 22.82
C ARG A 75 -1.46 11.61 21.70
N GLU A 76 -1.63 10.38 21.23
CA GLU A 76 -0.74 9.71 20.26
C GLU A 76 -1.52 9.21 19.04
N PHE A 77 -0.97 9.43 17.85
CA PHE A 77 -1.47 8.80 16.62
C PHE A 77 -1.13 7.31 16.63
N LEU A 78 -2.13 6.44 16.43
CA LEU A 78 -1.92 4.99 16.49
C LEU A 78 -0.87 4.50 15.49
N VAL A 79 -0.74 5.16 14.33
CA VAL A 79 0.25 4.83 13.29
C VAL A 79 1.70 5.06 13.72
N LEU A 80 1.94 5.94 14.72
CA LEU A 80 3.29 6.19 15.25
C LEU A 80 3.70 5.15 16.30
N SER A 81 2.74 4.35 16.77
CA SER A 81 2.99 3.34 17.78
C SER A 81 3.77 2.16 17.19
N LYS A 82 4.98 1.92 17.71
CA LYS A 82 5.77 0.71 17.36
C LYS A 82 5.11 -0.61 17.76
N ARG A 83 4.03 -0.54 18.53
CA ARG A 83 3.31 -1.70 19.08
C ARG A 83 1.89 -1.83 18.52
N THR A 84 1.39 -0.85 17.77
CA THR A 84 0.04 -0.88 17.22
C THR A 84 0.10 -0.70 15.72
N LEU A 85 -0.32 -1.71 14.96
CA LEU A 85 -0.39 -1.64 13.51
C LEU A 85 -1.84 -1.49 13.08
N VAL A 86 -2.17 -0.39 12.40
CA VAL A 86 -3.48 -0.18 11.77
C VAL A 86 -3.36 -0.60 10.32
N THR A 87 -4.17 -1.57 9.90
CA THR A 87 -4.20 -2.08 8.52
C THR A 87 -5.63 -2.03 8.00
N ARG A 88 -5.84 -1.49 6.80
CA ARG A 88 -7.13 -1.61 6.09
C ARG A 88 -7.20 -2.97 5.42
N TYR A 89 -8.30 -3.69 5.60
CA TYR A 89 -8.54 -4.96 4.96
C TYR A 89 -9.44 -4.76 3.74
N LEU A 90 -8.83 -4.76 2.56
CA LEU A 90 -9.56 -4.96 1.32
C LEU A 90 -10.05 -6.41 1.30
N HIS A 91 -11.30 -6.65 0.88
CA HIS A 91 -11.90 -7.98 0.88
C HIS A 91 -11.04 -8.99 0.10
N ALA A 92 -10.22 -9.76 0.82
CA ALA A 92 -9.62 -10.98 0.31
C ALA A 92 -10.50 -12.16 0.79
N PRO A 93 -11.09 -12.95 -0.12
CA PRO A 93 -12.02 -14.03 0.24
C PRO A 93 -11.37 -15.16 1.06
N ARG A 94 -10.04 -15.16 1.21
CA ARG A 94 -9.31 -16.13 2.04
C ARG A 94 -8.20 -15.43 2.84
N PRO A 95 -7.86 -15.94 4.04
CA PRO A 95 -6.64 -15.55 4.71
C PRO A 95 -5.46 -15.85 3.78
N THR A 96 -4.62 -14.86 3.50
CA THR A 96 -3.34 -15.10 2.84
C THR A 96 -2.50 -15.95 3.81
N PRO A 97 -2.07 -17.16 3.44
CA PRO A 97 -1.17 -17.93 4.28
C PRO A 97 0.11 -17.11 4.53
N PRO A 98 0.81 -17.33 5.66
CA PRO A 98 2.09 -16.68 5.89
C PRO A 98 3.01 -16.88 4.68
N MET A 99 3.73 -15.83 4.28
CA MET A 99 4.72 -15.91 3.23
C MET A 99 5.88 -16.80 3.72
N GLU A 100 5.81 -18.09 3.42
CA GLU A 100 6.89 -19.04 3.63
C GLU A 100 7.82 -18.98 2.41
N VAL A 101 8.84 -18.12 2.49
CA VAL A 101 9.89 -18.04 1.48
C VAL A 101 11.17 -18.62 2.06
N GLU A 102 11.68 -19.66 1.41
CA GLU A 102 13.05 -20.11 1.65
C GLU A 102 14.03 -19.07 1.08
N PRO A 103 15.02 -18.61 1.85
CA PRO A 103 16.02 -17.67 1.34
C PRO A 103 16.77 -18.25 0.12
N PRO A 104 17.19 -17.40 -0.85
CA PRO A 104 17.06 -15.94 -0.82
C PRO A 104 15.67 -15.44 -1.20
N LEU A 105 15.18 -14.42 -0.49
CA LEU A 105 14.01 -13.65 -0.90
C LEU A 105 14.32 -12.90 -2.21
N ARG A 106 13.60 -13.23 -3.28
CA ARG A 106 13.73 -12.57 -4.58
C ARG A 106 12.89 -11.29 -4.62
N LEU A 107 13.55 -10.14 -4.67
CA LEU A 107 12.93 -8.82 -4.70
C LEU A 107 13.20 -8.16 -6.06
N LEU A 108 12.14 -7.87 -6.80
CA LEU A 108 12.18 -7.05 -8.01
C LEU A 108 11.78 -5.61 -7.67
N VAL A 109 12.68 -4.67 -7.88
CA VAL A 109 12.40 -3.23 -7.85
C VAL A 109 12.17 -2.76 -9.29
N ALA A 110 10.91 -2.47 -9.63
CA ALA A 110 10.49 -2.01 -10.95
C ALA A 110 10.34 -0.48 -10.95
N VAL A 111 11.16 0.21 -11.74
CA VAL A 111 11.28 1.68 -11.71
C VAL A 111 10.85 2.29 -13.04
N ALA A 112 9.87 3.19 -12.99
CA ALA A 112 9.42 3.96 -14.15
C ALA A 112 9.57 5.46 -13.90
N ALA A 113 10.27 6.15 -14.81
CA ALA A 113 10.42 7.60 -14.81
C ALA A 113 10.19 8.15 -16.24
N PRO A 114 8.94 8.08 -16.76
CA PRO A 114 8.67 8.48 -18.14
C PRO A 114 9.01 9.96 -18.40
N ARG A 115 9.55 10.27 -19.57
CA ARG A 115 10.09 11.61 -19.88
C ARG A 115 9.04 12.69 -20.11
N ASN A 116 7.78 12.30 -20.36
CA ASN A 116 6.66 13.20 -20.65
C ASN A 116 5.78 13.49 -19.42
N VAL A 117 6.24 13.15 -18.22
CA VAL A 117 5.59 13.49 -16.94
C VAL A 117 6.58 14.21 -16.02
N MET A 118 6.09 14.73 -14.89
CA MET A 118 6.95 15.41 -13.91
C MET A 118 8.09 14.47 -13.46
N PRO A 119 9.35 14.91 -13.46
CA PRO A 119 10.46 14.06 -13.03
C PRO A 119 10.34 13.62 -11.57
N LEU A 120 10.69 12.36 -11.30
CA LEU A 120 10.88 11.82 -9.95
C LEU A 120 12.37 11.52 -9.74
N ASP A 121 12.88 11.75 -8.54
CA ASP A 121 14.23 11.29 -8.14
C ASP A 121 14.17 9.80 -7.76
N THR A 122 13.91 8.95 -8.76
CA THR A 122 13.82 7.51 -8.57
C THR A 122 15.15 6.90 -8.15
N ASP A 123 16.27 7.51 -8.54
CA ASP A 123 17.60 7.04 -8.19
C ASP A 123 17.86 7.15 -6.69
N LYS A 124 17.34 8.19 -6.04
CA LYS A 124 17.39 8.32 -4.58
C LYS A 124 16.63 7.19 -3.89
N GLU A 125 15.42 6.87 -4.35
CA GLU A 125 14.64 5.77 -3.79
C GLU A 125 15.34 4.41 -3.98
N VAL A 126 15.88 4.15 -5.17
CA VAL A 126 16.67 2.93 -5.44
C VAL A 126 17.90 2.86 -4.54
N ARG A 127 18.63 3.96 -4.33
CA ARG A 127 19.78 4.01 -3.42
C ARG A 127 19.38 3.66 -2.00
N HIS A 128 18.28 4.21 -1.49
CA HIS A 128 17.78 3.88 -0.15
C HIS A 128 17.42 2.40 0.00
N ILE A 129 16.73 1.82 -1.00
CA ILE A 129 16.38 0.39 -0.99
C ILE A 129 17.64 -0.46 -1.00
N ARG A 130 18.59 -0.18 -1.90
CA ARG A 130 19.87 -0.91 -1.96
C ARG A 130 20.60 -0.85 -0.62
N GLN A 131 20.73 0.34 -0.04
CA GLN A 131 21.40 0.53 1.24
C GLN A 131 20.72 -0.24 2.38
N ALA A 132 19.38 -0.19 2.45
CA ALA A 132 18.62 -0.91 3.47
C ALA A 132 18.70 -2.43 3.31
N MET A 133 18.76 -2.94 2.07
CA MET A 133 18.80 -4.36 1.76
C MET A 133 20.23 -4.94 1.75
N GLN A 134 21.27 -4.12 1.64
CA GLN A 134 22.66 -4.56 1.51
C GLN A 134 23.08 -5.59 2.58
N PRO A 135 22.79 -5.41 3.88
CA PRO A 135 23.19 -6.39 4.89
C PRO A 135 22.53 -7.77 4.73
N LEU A 136 21.38 -7.83 4.04
CA LEU A 136 20.67 -9.09 3.74
C LEU A 136 21.19 -9.71 2.44
N VAL A 137 21.52 -8.89 1.45
CA VAL A 137 22.19 -9.32 0.21
C VAL A 137 23.54 -9.94 0.53
N ASP A 138 24.35 -9.29 1.37
CA ASP A 138 25.68 -9.79 1.77
C ASP A 138 25.63 -11.14 2.50
N LYS A 139 24.50 -11.43 3.15
CA LYS A 139 24.24 -12.71 3.84
C LYS A 139 23.61 -13.76 2.93
N GLY A 140 23.36 -13.46 1.66
CA GLY A 140 22.64 -14.33 0.74
C GLY A 140 21.17 -14.55 1.10
N LEU A 141 20.57 -13.67 1.91
CA LEU A 141 19.17 -13.78 2.35
C LEU A 141 18.20 -13.08 1.39
N VAL A 142 18.69 -12.15 0.57
CA VAL A 142 17.90 -11.40 -0.42
C VAL A 142 18.65 -11.40 -1.75
N ASN A 143 17.93 -11.68 -2.83
CA ASN A 143 18.37 -11.38 -4.18
C ASN A 143 17.61 -10.14 -4.67
N LEU A 144 18.33 -9.04 -4.94
CA LEU A 144 17.77 -7.76 -5.34
C LEU A 144 18.02 -7.49 -6.83
N THR A 145 16.95 -7.57 -7.62
CA THR A 145 16.94 -7.15 -9.03
C THR A 145 16.33 -5.75 -9.11
N VAL A 146 16.97 -4.84 -9.87
CA VAL A 146 16.42 -3.50 -10.14
C VAL A 146 16.31 -3.33 -11.64
N GLU A 147 15.09 -3.09 -12.12
CA GLU A 147 14.78 -2.79 -13.51
C GLU A 147 14.45 -1.30 -13.62
N HIS A 148 15.32 -0.55 -14.29
CA HIS A 148 15.05 0.84 -14.66
C HIS A 148 14.32 0.88 -16.01
N HIS A 149 13.51 1.92 -16.23
CA HIS A 149 12.70 2.05 -17.45
C HIS A 149 11.75 0.88 -17.66
N VAL A 150 11.11 0.41 -16.58
CA VAL A 150 10.26 -0.78 -16.64
C VAL A 150 9.12 -0.58 -17.65
N THR A 151 9.01 -1.55 -18.55
CA THR A 151 7.94 -1.62 -19.54
C THR A 151 6.98 -2.75 -19.18
N LYS A 152 5.77 -2.79 -19.76
CA LYS A 152 4.87 -3.96 -19.59
C LYS A 152 5.54 -5.27 -20.01
N ARG A 153 6.38 -5.22 -21.06
CA ARG A 153 7.12 -6.37 -21.57
C ARG A 153 8.19 -6.82 -20.59
N SER A 154 9.05 -5.92 -20.10
CA SER A 154 10.12 -6.29 -19.18
C SER A 154 9.57 -6.72 -17.82
N LEU A 155 8.51 -6.06 -17.32
CA LEU A 155 7.81 -6.51 -16.12
C LEU A 155 7.32 -7.96 -16.26
N ARG A 156 6.60 -8.28 -17.34
CA ARG A 156 6.14 -9.65 -17.59
C ARG A 156 7.32 -10.63 -17.70
N GLN A 157 8.42 -10.21 -18.31
CA GLN A 157 9.60 -11.05 -18.43
C GLN A 157 10.22 -11.37 -17.07
N HIS A 158 10.44 -10.38 -16.21
CA HIS A 158 10.92 -10.63 -14.84
C HIS A 158 9.97 -11.50 -14.02
N LEU A 159 8.66 -11.32 -14.17
CA LEU A 159 7.68 -12.16 -13.48
C LEU A 159 7.75 -13.64 -13.88
N LEU A 160 8.21 -13.94 -15.10
CA LEU A 160 8.34 -15.31 -15.62
C LEU A 160 9.74 -15.89 -15.40
N ASP A 161 10.79 -15.10 -15.66
CA ASP A 161 12.17 -15.58 -15.72
C ASP A 161 12.83 -15.55 -14.33
N ASP A 162 12.62 -14.45 -13.59
CA ASP A 162 13.22 -14.26 -12.26
C ASP A 162 12.31 -14.79 -11.14
N GLU A 163 11.00 -14.86 -11.41
CA GLU A 163 9.97 -15.29 -10.47
C GLU A 163 10.11 -14.60 -9.09
N PRO A 164 10.05 -13.26 -9.00
CA PRO A 164 10.21 -12.53 -7.74
C PRO A 164 9.11 -12.86 -6.73
N HIS A 165 9.48 -12.98 -5.45
CA HIS A 165 8.52 -13.10 -4.35
C HIS A 165 7.92 -11.74 -3.99
N VAL A 166 8.69 -10.67 -4.17
CA VAL A 166 8.29 -9.29 -3.87
C VAL A 166 8.44 -8.42 -5.11
N LEU A 167 7.37 -7.72 -5.49
CA LEU A 167 7.40 -6.64 -6.47
C LEU A 167 7.36 -5.29 -5.74
N HIS A 168 8.37 -4.45 -5.93
CA HIS A 168 8.40 -3.08 -5.43
C HIS A 168 8.40 -2.11 -6.62
N TYR A 169 7.26 -1.47 -6.87
CA TYR A 169 7.13 -0.49 -7.96
C TYR A 169 7.42 0.93 -7.45
N ILE A 170 8.24 1.68 -8.20
CA ILE A 170 8.55 3.09 -7.98
C ILE A 170 8.18 3.86 -9.25
N GLY A 171 7.26 4.79 -9.14
CA GLY A 171 6.88 5.63 -10.28
C GLY A 171 5.62 6.42 -10.03
N HIS A 172 5.06 6.96 -11.10
CA HIS A 172 3.80 7.69 -11.02
C HIS A 172 2.60 6.76 -11.03
N GLY A 173 1.54 7.21 -10.36
CA GLY A 173 0.20 6.71 -10.57
C GLY A 173 -0.71 7.83 -11.01
N ASP A 174 -1.80 7.47 -11.69
CA ASP A 174 -2.79 8.39 -12.24
C ASP A 174 -4.20 7.81 -12.05
N LEU A 175 -5.22 8.61 -12.36
CA LEU A 175 -6.60 8.17 -12.44
C LEU A 175 -7.05 8.17 -13.90
N ALA A 176 -7.50 7.01 -14.39
CA ALA A 176 -8.14 6.86 -15.68
C ALA A 176 -9.51 6.22 -15.49
N ASP A 177 -10.58 6.89 -15.92
CA ASP A 177 -11.97 6.44 -15.76
C ASP A 177 -12.29 6.04 -14.32
N ASP A 178 -11.94 6.89 -13.35
CA ASP A 178 -12.08 6.66 -11.91
C ASP A 178 -11.35 5.41 -11.37
N ARG A 179 -10.37 4.89 -12.12
CA ARG A 179 -9.55 3.75 -11.72
C ARG A 179 -8.09 4.16 -11.58
N GLY A 180 -7.45 3.67 -10.52
CA GLY A 180 -6.00 3.83 -10.33
C GLY A 180 -5.22 3.10 -11.43
N VAL A 181 -4.26 3.80 -12.02
CA VAL A 181 -3.31 3.23 -12.99
C VAL A 181 -1.88 3.53 -12.55
N LEU A 182 -0.94 2.63 -12.88
CA LEU A 182 0.50 2.88 -12.80
C LEU A 182 1.00 3.40 -14.14
N LEU A 183 2.00 4.28 -14.13
CA LEU A 183 2.67 4.76 -15.33
C LEU A 183 4.00 4.03 -15.52
N LEU A 184 4.02 3.05 -16.43
CA LEU A 184 5.25 2.41 -16.90
C LEU A 184 5.85 3.23 -18.05
N GLU A 185 6.93 2.72 -18.64
CA GLU A 185 7.52 3.28 -19.85
C GLU A 185 7.14 2.47 -21.11
N ASP A 186 6.94 3.16 -22.23
CA ASP A 186 6.90 2.58 -23.57
C ASP A 186 8.31 2.47 -24.17
N GLY A 187 8.45 1.88 -25.35
CA GLY A 187 9.74 1.76 -26.04
C GLY A 187 10.39 3.10 -26.44
N ALA A 188 9.68 4.22 -26.29
CA ALA A 188 10.18 5.58 -26.51
C ALA A 188 10.45 6.33 -25.19
N GLY A 189 10.32 5.68 -24.02
CA GLY A 189 10.49 6.30 -22.70
C GLY A 189 9.36 7.25 -22.32
N ARG A 190 8.16 7.08 -22.90
CA ARG A 190 6.95 7.84 -22.56
C ARG A 190 6.03 7.01 -21.68
N ALA A 191 5.12 7.68 -21.00
CA ALA A 191 4.19 7.04 -20.08
C ALA A 191 3.29 6.03 -20.81
N ASP A 192 3.30 4.79 -20.34
CA ASP A 192 2.36 3.73 -20.73
C ASP A 192 1.54 3.29 -19.51
N ARG A 193 0.23 3.40 -19.61
CA ARG A 193 -0.68 3.14 -18.49
C ARG A 193 -0.85 1.64 -18.27
N LEU A 194 -0.68 1.19 -17.04
CA LEU A 194 -1.01 -0.15 -16.57
C LEU A 194 -2.13 -0.05 -15.54
N ASP A 195 -3.31 -0.56 -15.87
CA ASP A 195 -4.45 -0.54 -14.95
C ASP A 195 -4.39 -1.68 -13.92
N GLY A 196 -5.16 -1.49 -12.83
CA GLY A 196 -5.26 -2.47 -11.74
C GLY A 196 -5.67 -3.88 -12.21
N PRO A 197 -6.70 -4.05 -13.07
CA PRO A 197 -7.08 -5.36 -13.60
C PRO A 197 -5.95 -6.05 -14.38
N THR A 198 -5.24 -5.34 -15.25
CA THR A 198 -4.12 -5.90 -16.01
C THR A 198 -2.96 -6.27 -15.09
N LEU A 199 -2.62 -5.42 -14.11
CA LEU A 199 -1.66 -5.77 -13.07
C LEU A 199 -2.10 -7.03 -12.29
N GLY A 200 -3.37 -7.10 -11.92
CA GLY A 200 -3.95 -8.27 -11.25
C GLY A 200 -3.81 -9.54 -12.07
N ILE A 201 -3.98 -9.48 -13.39
CA ILE A 201 -3.75 -10.60 -14.32
C ILE A 201 -2.27 -10.98 -14.34
N LEU A 202 -1.35 -10.01 -14.45
CA LEU A 202 0.10 -10.28 -14.47
C LEU A 202 0.59 -10.96 -13.18
N LEU A 203 0.01 -10.60 -12.04
CA LEU A 203 0.35 -11.19 -10.74
C LEU A 203 -0.40 -12.49 -10.46
N THR A 204 -1.47 -12.79 -11.20
CA THR A 204 -2.19 -14.07 -11.04
C THR A 204 -1.36 -15.19 -11.63
N GLY A 205 -0.93 -16.13 -10.78
CA GLY A 205 -0.11 -17.27 -11.21
C GLY A 205 1.38 -16.95 -11.35
N SER A 206 1.82 -15.76 -10.94
CA SER A 206 3.24 -15.52 -10.68
C SER A 206 3.62 -15.97 -9.27
N SER A 207 4.92 -15.95 -8.97
CA SER A 207 5.45 -16.22 -7.62
C SER A 207 5.37 -15.01 -6.68
N VAL A 208 4.82 -13.87 -7.11
CA VAL A 208 4.73 -12.67 -6.29
C VAL A 208 3.71 -12.90 -5.17
N GLN A 209 4.20 -12.83 -3.94
CA GLN A 209 3.39 -12.93 -2.72
C GLN A 209 3.18 -11.55 -2.10
N MET A 210 4.03 -10.58 -2.42
CA MET A 210 3.91 -9.21 -1.92
C MET A 210 4.15 -8.18 -3.01
N ALA A 211 3.23 -7.23 -3.14
CA ALA A 211 3.41 -6.05 -3.98
C ALA A 211 3.41 -4.78 -3.13
N VAL A 212 4.41 -3.93 -3.36
CA VAL A 212 4.53 -2.58 -2.80
C VAL A 212 4.45 -1.60 -3.95
N LEU A 213 3.40 -0.77 -3.97
CA LEU A 213 3.24 0.26 -4.99
C LEU A 213 3.56 1.62 -4.38
N ASN A 214 4.74 2.15 -4.67
CA ASN A 214 5.15 3.50 -4.31
C ASN A 214 4.81 4.46 -5.46
N ALA A 215 3.53 4.86 -5.50
CA ALA A 215 2.97 5.69 -6.55
C ALA A 215 1.86 6.63 -6.03
N CYS A 216 1.75 7.81 -6.63
CA CYS A 216 0.72 8.80 -6.30
C CYS A 216 -0.68 8.35 -6.74
N LEU A 217 -1.72 8.73 -6.00
CA LEU A 217 -3.15 8.54 -6.35
C LEU A 217 -3.61 7.11 -6.63
N THR A 218 -2.78 6.10 -6.41
CA THR A 218 -3.13 4.72 -6.75
C THR A 218 -4.29 4.15 -5.90
N ALA A 219 -4.79 4.92 -4.92
CA ALA A 219 -5.58 4.57 -3.71
C ALA A 219 -7.06 4.86 -3.67
N ARG A 220 -7.59 5.45 -4.73
CA ARG A 220 -9.00 5.81 -4.77
C ARG A 220 -9.81 4.65 -5.34
N GLU A 221 -10.83 4.22 -4.60
CA GLU A 221 -11.86 3.32 -5.13
C GLU A 221 -12.76 4.09 -6.11
N ALA A 222 -13.23 3.41 -7.16
CA ALA A 222 -14.22 3.94 -8.08
C ALA A 222 -15.61 4.06 -7.40
N PRO A 223 -16.46 5.03 -7.77
CA PRO A 223 -17.79 5.20 -7.21
C PRO A 223 -18.70 3.96 -7.47
N PRO A 224 -19.67 3.68 -6.58
CA PRO A 224 -20.56 2.52 -6.72
C PRO A 224 -21.48 2.66 -7.95
N GLY A 225 -21.54 1.62 -8.81
CA GLY A 225 -22.47 1.55 -9.96
C GLY A 225 -22.05 0.73 -11.19
N GLY A 226 -20.79 0.29 -11.29
CA GLY A 226 -20.33 -0.60 -12.37
C GLY A 226 -20.63 -2.08 -12.13
N PRO A 227 -20.82 -2.90 -13.18
CA PRO A 227 -21.28 -4.28 -13.07
C PRO A 227 -20.41 -5.11 -12.12
N ASP A 228 -21.08 -5.90 -11.29
CA ASP A 228 -20.49 -6.75 -10.27
C ASP A 228 -19.83 -7.96 -10.93
N PHE A 229 -18.51 -7.90 -11.11
CA PHE A 229 -17.70 -9.04 -11.50
C PHE A 229 -16.78 -9.39 -10.35
N ALA A 230 -16.94 -10.62 -9.85
CA ALA A 230 -16.07 -11.26 -8.88
C ALA A 230 -14.62 -11.28 -9.42
N GLY A 231 -13.85 -10.25 -9.11
CA GLY A 231 -12.50 -10.08 -9.62
C GLY A 231 -11.88 -8.77 -9.13
N ARG A 232 -11.12 -8.87 -8.03
CA ARG A 232 -10.06 -7.95 -7.58
C ARG A 232 -10.30 -6.46 -7.90
N ARG A 233 -11.06 -5.79 -7.04
CA ARG A 233 -11.04 -4.33 -6.89
C ARG A 233 -9.99 -4.00 -5.83
N ALA A 234 -8.89 -3.35 -6.24
CA ALA A 234 -7.91 -2.81 -5.31
C ALA A 234 -7.59 -1.38 -5.71
N ALA A 235 -7.68 -0.50 -4.73
CA ALA A 235 -7.15 0.84 -4.76
C ALA A 235 -6.01 0.92 -3.73
N PHE A 236 -4.85 1.41 -4.14
CA PHE A 236 -3.55 1.39 -3.48
C PHE A 236 -3.09 2.77 -2.95
N ARG A 237 -3.16 3.12 -1.65
CA ARG A 237 -2.28 4.19 -1.07
C ARG A 237 -1.31 3.48 -0.17
N HIS A 238 -0.01 3.54 -0.46
CA HIS A 238 1.03 2.85 0.33
C HIS A 238 0.56 1.47 0.79
N ALA A 239 0.15 0.64 -0.16
CA ALA A 239 -0.52 -0.60 0.15
C ALA A 239 0.47 -1.74 -0.05
N VAL A 240 0.81 -2.37 1.08
CA VAL A 240 1.43 -3.70 1.13
C VAL A 240 0.29 -4.69 0.93
N PHE A 241 0.28 -5.39 -0.21
CA PHE A 241 -0.64 -6.49 -0.43
C PHE A 241 0.07 -7.79 -0.09
N ASP A 242 -0.52 -8.59 0.78
CA ASP A 242 -0.26 -10.02 0.85
C ASP A 242 -1.16 -10.68 -0.20
N ILE A 243 -0.60 -11.15 -1.34
CA ILE A 243 -1.33 -11.73 -2.49
C ILE A 243 -1.75 -13.17 -2.22
#